data_AF-A0A7S0A5T3-F1
#
_entry.id   AF-A0A7S0A5T3-F1
#
_cell.length_a   1.000
_cell.length_b   1.000
_cell.length_c   1.000
_cell.angle_alpha   90.00
_cell.angle_beta   90.00
_cell.angle_gamma   90.00
#
_symmetry.space_group_name_H-M   'P 1'
#
loop_
_entity.id
_entity.type
_entity.pdbx_description
1 polymer ?
#
loop_
_entity_poly.entity_id
_entity_poly.type
_entity_poly.pdbx_seq_one_letter_code
_entity_poly.pdbx_strand_id
1 'polypeptide(L)'
;MAEPSRAEIDDFIRANDVDDRAAADLRDCPPEVQRKVLARGELSSARNPSAALLARIRDARASGGGGGGEGAGGPRSNADVEDFIRTNGVDESAADSLRSSSPTVQRAVLGRGELKTARNPSSALLARIRD
;
A
#
# COMPACT_ATOMS: atom_id res chain seq x y z
N MET A 1 12.71 6.22 25.04
CA MET A 1 11.26 6.16 24.73
C MET A 1 10.87 4.70 24.68
N ALA A 2 9.79 4.28 25.34
CA ALA A 2 9.43 2.88 25.49
C ALA A 2 8.86 2.29 24.18
N GLU A 3 9.17 1.02 23.91
CA GLU A 3 8.60 0.24 22.81
C GLU A 3 7.20 -0.22 23.18
N PRO A 4 6.24 -0.21 22.23
CA PRO A 4 4.91 -0.72 22.51
C PRO A 4 4.98 -2.21 22.84
N SER A 5 4.40 -2.59 23.97
CA SER A 5 4.33 -3.98 24.39
C SER A 5 3.29 -4.74 23.57
N ARG A 6 3.45 -6.07 23.49
CA ARG A 6 2.48 -6.93 22.79
C ARG A 6 1.07 -6.82 23.36
N ALA A 7 0.95 -6.57 24.67
CA ALA A 7 -0.34 -6.36 25.33
C ALA A 7 -1.03 -5.09 24.79
N GLU A 8 -0.32 -3.98 24.66
CA GLU A 8 -0.87 -2.73 24.11
C GLU A 8 -1.35 -2.88 22.67
N ILE A 9 -0.63 -3.64 21.85
CA ILE A 9 -1.02 -3.94 20.48
C ILE A 9 -2.30 -4.79 20.45
N ASP A 10 -2.39 -5.82 21.28
CA ASP A 10 -3.54 -6.70 21.37
C ASP A 10 -4.79 -5.99 21.91
N ASP A 11 -4.63 -5.11 22.91
CA ASP A 11 -5.72 -4.26 23.42
C ASP A 11 -6.23 -3.30 22.34
N PHE A 12 -5.32 -2.67 21.58
CA PHE A 12 -5.70 -1.80 20.47
C PHE A 12 -6.49 -2.55 19.39
N ILE A 13 -6.06 -3.77 19.03
CA ILE A 13 -6.73 -4.61 18.03
C ILE A 13 -8.15 -4.98 18.50
N ARG A 14 -8.30 -5.36 19.77
CA ARG A 14 -9.60 -5.71 20.35
C ARG A 14 -10.53 -4.50 20.47
N ALA A 15 -10.01 -3.36 20.93
CA ALA A 15 -10.81 -2.14 21.11
C ALA A 15 -11.39 -1.59 19.81
N ASN A 16 -10.79 -1.95 18.67
CA ASN A 16 -11.15 -1.44 17.35
C ASN A 16 -11.77 -2.48 16.42
N ASP A 17 -12.10 -3.69 16.90
CA ASP A 17 -12.67 -4.78 16.08
C ASP A 17 -11.89 -5.00 14.76
N VAL A 18 -10.56 -5.09 14.88
CA VAL A 18 -9.67 -5.29 13.74
C VAL A 18 -9.60 -6.77 13.38
N ASP A 19 -9.73 -7.08 12.08
CA ASP A 19 -9.64 -8.44 11.57
C ASP A 19 -8.24 -9.08 11.77
N ASP A 20 -8.19 -10.42 11.78
CA ASP A 20 -6.97 -11.18 12.04
C ASP A 20 -5.83 -10.85 11.06
N ARG A 21 -6.15 -10.50 9.82
CA ARG A 21 -5.15 -10.18 8.79
C ARG A 21 -4.49 -8.84 9.09
N ALA A 22 -5.27 -7.80 9.35
CA ALA A 22 -4.74 -6.48 9.70
C ALA A 22 -4.04 -6.49 11.07
N ALA A 23 -4.54 -7.30 12.00
CA ALA A 23 -3.94 -7.54 13.29
C ALA A 23 -2.57 -8.23 13.18
N ALA A 24 -2.42 -9.23 12.31
CA ALA A 24 -1.13 -9.86 12.01
C ALA A 24 -0.14 -8.86 11.41
N ASP A 25 -0.58 -8.04 10.46
CA ASP A 25 0.26 -7.00 9.83
C ASP A 25 0.80 -6.00 10.86
N LEU A 26 0.01 -5.59 11.85
CA LEU A 26 0.46 -4.69 12.92
C LEU A 26 1.51 -5.37 13.80
N ARG A 27 1.29 -6.64 14.18
CA ARG A 27 2.22 -7.39 15.05
C ARG A 27 3.57 -7.67 14.38
N ASP A 28 3.58 -7.85 13.05
CA ASP A 28 4.77 -8.09 12.26
C ASP A 28 5.58 -6.80 11.98
N CYS A 29 4.97 -5.63 12.19
CA CYS A 29 5.64 -4.35 11.98
C CYS A 29 6.80 -4.12 12.97
N PRO A 30 7.82 -3.31 12.57
CA PRO A 30 8.84 -2.83 13.50
C PRO A 30 8.24 -2.02 14.67
N PRO A 31 8.89 -2.02 15.85
CA PRO A 31 8.41 -1.29 17.04
C PRO A 31 8.13 0.20 16.78
N GLU A 32 8.92 0.84 15.92
CA GLU A 32 8.74 2.24 15.54
C GLU A 32 7.45 2.49 14.75
N VAL A 33 7.08 1.55 13.87
CA VAL A 33 5.86 1.62 13.06
C VAL A 33 4.65 1.37 13.94
N GLN A 34 4.71 0.33 14.78
CA GLN A 34 3.66 0.02 15.77
C GLN A 34 3.37 1.24 16.64
N ARG A 35 4.43 1.90 17.15
CA ARG A 35 4.31 3.11 17.96
C ARG A 35 3.60 4.24 17.21
N LYS A 36 3.95 4.48 15.94
CA LYS A 36 3.32 5.53 15.14
C LYS A 36 1.84 5.26 14.88
N VAL A 37 1.49 3.99 14.69
CA VAL A 37 0.09 3.57 14.52
C VAL A 37 -0.70 3.79 15.81
N LEU A 38 -0.17 3.33 16.95
CA LEU A 38 -0.78 3.49 18.28
C LEU A 38 -0.90 4.97 18.69
N ALA A 39 0.13 5.78 18.41
CA ALA A 39 0.15 7.22 18.71
C ALA A 39 -0.92 8.01 17.96
N ARG A 40 -1.45 7.48 16.86
CA ARG A 40 -2.53 8.09 16.08
C ARG A 40 -3.91 7.88 16.70
N GLY A 41 -4.01 7.10 17.78
CA GLY A 41 -5.23 6.88 18.55
C GLY A 41 -6.19 5.86 17.93
N GLU A 42 -7.41 5.78 18.46
CA GLU A 42 -8.41 4.79 18.07
C GLU A 42 -8.85 4.92 16.59
N LEU A 43 -9.43 3.84 16.07
CA LEU A 43 -9.98 3.69 14.71
C LEU A 43 -11.52 3.76 14.71
N SER A 44 -12.15 4.07 15.86
CA SER A 44 -13.60 4.07 16.09
C SER A 44 -14.40 4.97 15.13
N SER A 45 -13.76 5.98 14.53
CA SER A 45 -14.37 6.86 13.52
C SER A 45 -14.34 6.28 12.09
N ALA A 46 -13.62 5.19 11.85
CA ALA A 46 -13.49 4.59 10.54
C ALA A 46 -14.65 3.62 10.26
N ARG A 47 -15.24 3.72 9.07
CA ARG A 47 -16.30 2.81 8.60
C ARG A 47 -15.83 1.35 8.50
N ASN A 48 -14.53 1.16 8.33
CA ASN A 48 -13.87 -0.14 8.40
C ASN A 48 -12.53 0.05 9.16
N PRO A 49 -12.46 -0.34 10.44
CA PRO A 49 -11.29 -0.12 11.28
C PRO A 49 -10.07 -0.89 10.78
N SER A 50 -10.26 -2.08 10.20
CA SER A 50 -9.15 -2.89 9.68
C SER A 50 -8.52 -2.27 8.44
N ALA A 51 -9.33 -1.74 7.51
CA ALA A 51 -8.82 -1.01 6.35
C ALA A 51 -8.10 0.29 6.75
N ALA A 52 -8.62 0.98 7.77
CA ALA A 52 -7.98 2.17 8.32
C ALA A 52 -6.67 1.85 9.05
N LEU A 53 -6.59 0.73 9.77
CA LEU A 53 -5.35 0.24 10.36
C LEU A 53 -4.28 0.00 9.30
N LEU A 54 -4.62 -0.73 8.23
CA LEU A 54 -3.68 -1.01 7.14
C LEU A 54 -3.20 0.29 6.47
N ALA A 55 -4.07 1.28 6.31
CA ALA A 55 -3.68 2.61 5.82
C ALA A 55 -2.68 3.29 6.76
N ARG A 56 -2.95 3.28 8.08
CA ARG A 56 -2.05 3.85 9.07
C ARG A 56 -0.71 3.12 9.16
N ILE A 57 -0.69 1.80 9.01
CA ILE A 57 0.55 1.02 8.96
C ILE A 57 1.38 1.46 7.76
N ARG A 58 0.76 1.61 6.58
CA ARG A 58 1.43 2.13 5.38
C ARG A 58 2.01 3.53 5.62
N ASP A 59 1.23 4.44 6.20
CA ASP A 59 1.70 5.79 6.53
C ASP A 59 2.86 5.77 7.54
N ALA A 60 2.78 4.91 8.55
CA ALA A 60 3.78 4.80 9.61
C ALA A 60 5.11 4.23 9.08
N ARG A 61 5.04 3.23 8.19
CA ARG A 61 6.19 2.69 7.45
C ARG A 61 6.81 3.78 6.57
N ALA A 62 6.00 4.55 5.85
CA ALA A 62 6.49 5.62 4.99
C ALA A 62 7.00 6.86 5.77
N SER A 63 6.50 7.09 6.97
CA SER A 63 7.01 8.14 7.86
C SER A 63 8.37 7.79 8.48
N GLY A 64 8.79 6.52 8.49
CA GLY A 64 10.12 6.07 8.94
C GLY A 64 11.23 6.23 7.88
N GLY A 65 10.84 6.50 6.64
CA GLY A 65 11.71 6.79 5.52
C GLY A 65 10.85 7.43 4.42
N GLY A 66 10.67 8.75 4.54
CA GLY A 66 10.05 9.65 3.58
C GLY A 66 8.92 9.13 2.67
N GLY A 67 7.68 9.52 2.95
CA GLY A 67 6.68 9.78 1.90
C GLY A 67 5.25 9.35 2.23
N GLY A 68 4.47 10.25 2.83
CA GLY A 68 3.10 10.02 3.30
C GLY A 68 2.09 9.53 2.25
N GLY A 69 0.99 9.00 2.78
CA GLY A 69 -0.08 8.36 2.03
C GLY A 69 -1.04 9.29 1.29
N GLU A 70 -2.14 8.63 0.93
CA GLU A 70 -3.43 9.15 0.52
C GLU A 70 -3.51 9.77 -0.89
N GLY A 71 -4.38 9.17 -1.72
CA GLY A 71 -5.15 9.81 -2.78
C GLY A 71 -4.41 10.63 -3.84
N ALA A 72 -4.53 10.21 -5.09
CA ALA A 72 -4.14 10.93 -6.30
C ALA A 72 -2.64 10.88 -6.66
N GLY A 73 -2.38 10.37 -7.87
CA GLY A 73 -1.12 10.62 -8.59
C GLY A 73 0.06 9.71 -8.22
N GLY A 74 -0.01 8.44 -8.64
CA GLY A 74 1.19 7.71 -9.07
C GLY A 74 1.69 6.53 -8.21
N PRO A 75 2.48 5.61 -8.81
CA PRO A 75 3.34 4.66 -8.13
C PRO A 75 4.47 5.43 -7.47
N ARG A 76 4.66 5.19 -6.19
CA ARG A 76 5.70 5.83 -5.39
C ARG A 76 6.85 4.84 -5.08
N SER A 77 6.78 3.61 -5.58
CA SER A 77 7.79 2.57 -5.35
C SER A 77 7.75 1.43 -6.40
N ASN A 78 8.85 0.67 -6.52
CA ASN A 78 8.88 -0.60 -7.26
C ASN A 78 7.78 -1.57 -6.79
N ALA A 79 7.37 -1.50 -5.52
CA ALA A 79 6.29 -2.33 -4.99
C ALA A 79 4.93 -1.99 -5.63
N ASP A 80 4.67 -0.73 -5.96
CA ASP A 80 3.45 -0.33 -6.67
C ASP A 80 3.44 -0.88 -8.11
N VAL A 81 4.61 -0.85 -8.77
CA VAL A 81 4.78 -1.44 -10.10
C VAL A 81 4.51 -2.94 -10.06
N GLU A 82 5.07 -3.67 -9.09
CA GLU A 82 4.85 -5.11 -8.92
C GLU A 82 3.39 -5.45 -8.57
N ASP A 83 2.76 -4.68 -7.69
CA ASP A 83 1.35 -4.87 -7.34
C ASP A 83 0.45 -4.63 -8.56
N PHE A 84 0.73 -3.60 -9.36
CA PHE A 84 -0.01 -3.31 -10.57
C PHE A 84 0.15 -4.41 -11.63
N ILE A 85 1.36 -4.93 -11.82
CA ILE A 85 1.62 -6.06 -12.72
C ILE A 85 0.82 -7.29 -12.28
N ARG A 86 0.88 -7.63 -10.98
CA ARG A 86 0.19 -8.79 -10.40
C ARG A 86 -1.33 -8.66 -10.48
N THR A 87 -1.87 -7.52 -10.09
CA THR A 87 -3.32 -7.26 -10.03
C THR A 87 -3.97 -7.22 -11.40
N ASN A 88 -3.23 -6.79 -12.43
CA ASN A 88 -3.74 -6.72 -13.81
C ASN A 88 -3.40 -7.97 -14.64
N GLY A 89 -2.63 -8.92 -14.10
CA GLY A 89 -2.25 -10.14 -14.80
C GLY A 89 -1.46 -9.85 -16.08
N VAL A 90 -0.50 -8.94 -15.99
CA VAL A 90 0.30 -8.51 -17.15
C VAL A 90 1.42 -9.51 -17.41
N ASP A 91 1.65 -9.83 -18.67
CA ASP A 91 2.73 -10.73 -19.09
C ASP A 91 4.12 -10.16 -18.78
N GLU A 92 5.10 -11.06 -18.63
CA GLU A 92 6.46 -10.73 -18.20
C GLU A 92 7.15 -9.71 -19.11
N SER A 93 6.98 -9.78 -20.43
CA SER A 93 7.58 -8.80 -21.35
C SER A 93 7.04 -7.38 -21.17
N ALA A 94 5.75 -7.24 -20.85
CA ALA A 94 5.12 -5.95 -20.62
C ALA A 94 5.42 -5.43 -19.20
N ALA A 95 5.52 -6.33 -18.23
CA ALA A 95 6.03 -6.04 -16.89
C ALA A 95 7.46 -5.48 -16.93
N ASP A 96 8.36 -6.13 -17.67
CA ASP A 96 9.75 -5.68 -17.81
C ASP A 96 9.87 -4.29 -18.46
N SER A 97 8.99 -4.02 -19.43
CA SER A 97 8.88 -2.70 -20.05
C SER A 97 8.47 -1.62 -19.05
N LEU A 98 7.53 -1.92 -18.15
CA LEU A 98 7.11 -1.00 -17.09
C LEU A 98 8.21 -0.80 -16.04
N ARG A 99 8.89 -1.87 -15.63
CA ARG A 99 10.02 -1.82 -14.67
C ARG A 99 11.20 -0.99 -15.20
N SER A 100 11.51 -1.14 -16.49
CA SER A 100 12.60 -0.42 -17.16
C SER A 100 12.22 1.01 -17.58
N SER A 101 10.95 1.39 -17.46
CA SER A 101 10.49 2.74 -17.78
C SER A 101 10.91 3.75 -16.73
N SER A 102 11.00 5.03 -17.13
CA SER A 102 11.31 6.10 -16.18
C SER A 102 10.22 6.22 -15.09
N PRO A 103 10.57 6.71 -13.88
CA PRO A 103 9.60 6.91 -12.80
C PRO A 103 8.39 7.76 -13.22
N THR A 104 8.60 8.74 -14.10
CA THR A 104 7.52 9.58 -14.65
C THR A 104 6.54 8.77 -15.52
N VAL A 105 7.05 7.85 -16.33
CA VAL A 105 6.23 6.99 -17.21
C VAL A 105 5.49 5.94 -16.39
N GLN A 106 6.18 5.26 -15.47
CA GLN A 106 5.53 4.40 -14.48
C GLN A 106 4.39 5.17 -13.81
N ARG A 107 4.63 6.44 -13.48
CA ARG A 107 3.64 7.32 -12.89
C ARG A 107 2.41 7.61 -13.72
N ALA A 108 2.61 7.95 -14.98
CA ALA A 108 1.51 8.14 -15.92
C ALA A 108 0.68 6.84 -16.06
N VAL A 109 1.34 5.69 -16.16
CA VAL A 109 0.69 4.39 -16.34
C VAL A 109 -0.18 4.01 -15.15
N LEU A 110 0.38 4.02 -13.94
CA LEU A 110 -0.34 3.65 -12.73
C LEU A 110 -1.41 4.70 -12.34
N GLY A 111 -1.18 5.97 -12.66
CA GLY A 111 -2.17 7.05 -12.48
C GLY A 111 -3.42 6.89 -13.35
N ARG A 112 -3.34 6.15 -14.47
CA ARG A 112 -4.47 5.85 -15.36
C ARG A 112 -5.40 4.75 -14.82
N GLY A 113 -5.05 4.11 -13.70
CA GLY A 113 -5.87 3.09 -13.05
C GLY A 113 -5.73 1.70 -13.68
N GLU A 114 -6.60 0.76 -13.29
CA GLU A 114 -6.52 -0.64 -13.69
C GLU A 114 -6.67 -0.85 -15.22
N LEU A 115 -6.19 -2.00 -15.69
CA LEU A 115 -6.20 -2.46 -17.08
C LEU A 115 -7.29 -3.51 -17.35
N LYS A 116 -8.07 -3.90 -16.33
CA LYS A 116 -9.07 -4.99 -16.38
C LYS A 116 -10.20 -4.77 -17.39
N THR A 117 -10.44 -3.53 -17.80
CA THR A 117 -11.43 -3.20 -18.83
C THR A 117 -10.91 -3.40 -20.25
N ALA A 118 -9.59 -3.59 -20.42
CA ALA A 118 -8.98 -3.83 -21.72
C ALA A 118 -9.11 -5.31 -22.11
N ARG A 119 -9.34 -5.56 -23.40
CA ARG A 119 -9.38 -6.91 -23.98
C ARG A 119 -8.06 -7.69 -23.80
N ASN A 120 -6.95 -6.97 -23.67
CA ASN A 120 -5.65 -7.50 -23.31
C ASN A 120 -4.91 -6.48 -22.42
N PRO A 121 -4.68 -6.78 -21.12
CA PRO A 121 -4.03 -5.85 -20.18
C PRO A 121 -2.58 -5.56 -20.57
N SER A 122 -1.83 -6.54 -21.08
CA SER A 122 -0.44 -6.37 -21.51
C SER A 122 -0.32 -5.38 -22.68
N SER A 123 -1.22 -5.48 -23.67
CA SER A 123 -1.25 -4.52 -24.79
C SER A 123 -1.66 -3.12 -24.34
N ALA A 124 -2.62 -3.02 -23.42
CA ALA A 124 -3.05 -1.73 -22.87
C ALA A 124 -1.95 -1.08 -22.00
N LEU A 125 -1.17 -1.88 -21.26
CA LEU A 125 0.01 -1.40 -20.54
C LEU A 125 1.04 -0.80 -21.51
N LEU A 126 1.41 -1.56 -22.55
CA LEU A 126 2.40 -1.12 -23.53
C LEU A 126 1.94 0.12 -24.32
N ALA A 127 0.63 0.27 -24.57
CA ALA A 127 0.07 1.48 -25.16
C ALA A 127 0.25 2.68 -24.23
N ARG A 128 0.00 2.52 -22.92
CA ARG A 128 0.17 3.58 -21.92
C ARG A 128 1.62 3.97 -21.66
N ILE A 129 2.58 3.07 -21.90
CA ILE A 129 4.03 3.35 -21.77
C ILE A 129 4.55 4.18 -22.96
N ARG A 130 3.97 3.99 -24.14
CA ARG A 130 4.38 4.68 -25.39
C ARG A 130 3.74 6.05 -25.59
N ASP A 131 2.73 6.36 -24.79
CA ASP A 131 1.95 7.60 -24.81
C ASP A 131 2.54 8.62 -23.86
#